data_AF-A0A8J5K787-F1
#
_entry.id   AF-A0A8J5K787-F1
#
_cell.length_a   1.000
_cell.length_b   1.000
_cell.length_c   1.000
_cell.angle_alpha   90.00
_cell.angle_beta   90.00
_cell.angle_gamma   90.00
#
_symmetry.space_group_name_H-M   'P 1'
#
loop_
_entity.id
_entity.type
_entity.pdbx_description
1 polymer ?
#
loop_
_entity_poly.entity_id
_entity_poly.type
_entity_poly.pdbx_seq_one_letter_code
_entity_poly.pdbx_strand_id
1 'polypeptide(L)'
;MASTTCGRRMFLSLKSYLIGRHLPPGTSRYIRVGRASCSTTADTSNTSPISGEAKNDALSSSQVEHVLMEMREKDMPIDMSNPYEREKIRCILCKYNIRLDYKNVRLLSQFISPYTGKVYGRNITRLCRKQQGELEKEVQKSIAAGYIAVMLKDVGFLKDPKLFDPNNPVRPHNY
;
A
#
# COMPACT_ATOMS: atom_id res chain seq x y z
N MET A 1 3.42 28.88 -48.63
CA MET A 1 4.50 27.86 -48.67
C MET A 1 5.74 28.50 -48.07
N ALA A 2 5.94 28.33 -46.76
CA ALA A 2 7.02 28.97 -46.02
C ALA A 2 8.13 27.94 -45.77
N SER A 3 9.28 28.19 -46.37
CA SER A 3 10.53 27.46 -46.13
C SER A 3 11.28 28.14 -45.00
N THR A 4 11.72 27.39 -44.00
CA THR A 4 12.68 27.89 -43.01
C THR A 4 13.69 26.79 -42.70
N THR A 5 14.89 26.96 -43.24
CA THR A 5 16.10 26.24 -42.83
C THR A 5 16.70 26.93 -41.62
N CYS A 6 16.92 26.19 -40.53
CA CYS A 6 17.89 26.59 -39.52
C CYS A 6 18.52 25.34 -38.92
N GLY A 7 19.74 25.04 -39.40
CA GLY A 7 20.60 24.02 -38.81
C GLY A 7 21.51 24.65 -37.77
N ARG A 8 21.66 23.97 -36.63
CA ARG A 8 22.88 24.08 -35.82
C ARG A 8 23.10 22.80 -35.02
N ARG A 9 24.06 22.00 -35.49
CA ARG A 9 24.74 20.98 -34.69
C ARG A 9 25.74 21.70 -33.79
N MET A 10 25.70 21.41 -32.49
CA MET A 10 26.85 21.56 -31.61
C MET A 10 27.02 20.23 -30.87
N PHE A 11 28.13 19.56 -31.18
CA PHE A 11 28.66 18.46 -30.39
C PHE A 11 29.23 19.02 -29.10
N LEU A 12 28.81 18.48 -27.95
CA LEU A 12 29.60 18.47 -26.73
C LEU A 12 29.45 17.09 -26.10
N SER A 13 30.48 16.28 -26.29
CA SER A 13 30.80 15.14 -25.45
C SER A 13 31.44 15.67 -24.18
N LEU A 14 30.96 15.26 -23.01
CA LEU A 14 31.72 15.23 -21.77
C LEU A 14 31.10 14.17 -20.84
N LYS A 15 31.86 13.09 -20.66
CA LYS A 15 31.70 12.08 -19.62
C LYS A 15 31.59 12.75 -18.25
N SER A 16 30.66 12.31 -17.38
CA SER A 16 30.75 12.49 -15.93
C SER A 16 29.74 11.59 -15.18
N TYR A 17 30.25 10.51 -14.59
CA TYR A 17 29.84 9.89 -13.32
C TYR A 17 28.35 9.88 -12.92
N LEU A 18 27.68 8.73 -13.10
CA LEU A 18 26.53 8.34 -12.27
C LEU A 18 27.02 7.49 -11.10
N ILE A 19 27.38 8.15 -10.01
CA ILE A 19 27.47 7.54 -8.68
C ILE A 19 26.06 7.48 -8.13
N GLY A 20 25.55 6.26 -7.92
CA GLY A 20 24.30 6.02 -7.22
C GLY A 20 24.39 6.56 -5.79
N ARG A 21 23.56 7.55 -5.47
CA ARG A 21 23.26 7.92 -4.08
C ARG A 21 21.96 7.25 -3.68
N HIS A 22 22.11 6.24 -2.82
CA HIS A 22 21.06 5.65 -2.01
C HIS A 22 20.45 6.76 -1.13
N LEU A 23 19.17 7.09 -1.32
CA LEU A 23 18.45 8.00 -0.43
C LEU A 23 17.83 7.20 0.73
N PRO A 24 18.04 7.58 2.00
CA PRO A 24 17.37 6.93 3.13
C PRO A 24 15.89 7.32 3.21
N PRO A 25 15.03 6.47 3.81
CA PRO A 25 13.63 6.79 4.01
C PRO A 25 13.48 7.80 5.17
N GLY A 26 12.96 8.99 4.89
CA GLY A 26 12.72 9.99 5.93
C GLY A 26 12.34 11.39 5.45
N THR A 27 12.33 11.67 4.16
CA THR A 27 12.00 13.02 3.66
C THR A 27 10.49 13.20 3.55
N SER A 28 9.89 13.81 4.59
CA SER A 28 8.53 14.32 4.57
C SER A 28 8.39 15.42 3.51
N ARG A 29 7.58 15.16 2.48
CA ARG A 29 7.14 16.19 1.54
C ARG A 29 6.07 17.02 2.22
N TYR A 30 6.42 18.17 2.78
CA TYR A 30 5.43 19.14 3.23
C TYR A 30 4.59 19.61 2.03
N ILE A 31 3.28 19.38 2.10
CA ILE A 31 2.29 19.96 1.20
C ILE A 31 2.18 21.45 1.55
N ARG A 32 2.45 22.35 0.61
CA ARG A 32 2.11 23.77 0.73
C ARG A 32 0.58 23.90 0.72
N VAL A 33 -0.01 24.22 1.86
CA VAL A 33 -1.43 24.60 1.93
C VAL A 33 -1.54 26.06 1.49
N GLY A 34 -2.22 26.30 0.38
CA GLY A 34 -2.57 27.64 -0.09
C GLY A 34 -3.54 28.31 0.88
N ARG A 35 -3.31 29.59 1.19
CA ARG A 35 -4.26 30.44 1.91
C ARG A 35 -5.53 30.60 1.06
N ALA A 36 -6.66 30.16 1.60
CA ALA A 36 -7.98 30.63 1.17
C ALA A 36 -8.52 31.55 2.27
N SER A 37 -8.76 32.81 1.92
CA SER A 37 -9.57 33.74 2.70
C SER A 37 -11.05 33.43 2.46
N CYS A 38 -11.84 33.32 3.53
CA CYS A 38 -13.29 33.37 3.44
C CYS A 38 -13.84 34.21 4.60
N SER A 39 -14.73 35.13 4.26
CA SER A 39 -15.44 36.09 5.09
C SER A 39 -16.77 35.54 5.60
N THR A 40 -17.06 35.84 6.87
CA THR A 40 -18.35 36.08 7.54
C THR A 40 -19.56 35.17 7.24
N THR A 41 -20.15 34.60 8.29
CA THR A 41 -21.47 35.02 8.84
C THR A 41 -21.65 34.42 10.24
N ALA A 42 -22.25 35.21 11.11
CA ALA A 42 -22.56 34.87 12.49
C ALA A 42 -23.98 34.30 12.55
N ASP A 43 -24.18 33.20 13.29
CA ASP A 43 -25.49 32.77 13.73
C ASP A 43 -25.48 32.51 15.24
N THR A 44 -26.43 33.16 15.91
CA THR A 44 -26.65 33.15 17.35
C THR A 44 -27.68 32.08 17.71
N SER A 45 -27.38 31.26 18.71
CA SER A 45 -28.31 30.62 19.69
C SER A 45 -27.52 29.49 20.37
N ASN A 46 -27.30 29.46 21.68
CA ASN A 46 -28.26 29.60 22.76
C ASN A 46 -27.57 30.13 24.02
N THR A 47 -28.20 31.11 24.67
CA THR A 47 -27.94 31.46 26.07
C THR A 47 -28.99 30.78 26.93
N SER A 48 -28.58 30.23 28.06
CA SER A 48 -29.40 30.26 29.26
C SER A 48 -28.50 30.52 30.47
N PRO A 49 -28.92 31.39 31.40
CA PRO A 49 -28.09 32.00 32.44
C PRO A 49 -28.12 31.16 33.72
N ILE A 50 -27.20 31.39 34.67
CA ILE A 50 -27.49 31.37 36.12
C ILE A 50 -26.31 31.96 36.92
N SER A 51 -26.67 32.98 37.69
CA SER A 51 -26.12 33.57 38.93
C SER A 51 -24.61 33.63 39.14
N GLY A 52 -24.11 34.86 39.28
CA GLY A 52 -22.72 35.12 39.61
C GLY A 52 -22.34 34.99 41.09
N GLU A 53 -21.03 34.98 41.29
CA GLU A 53 -20.35 35.80 42.27
C GLU A 53 -19.12 36.38 41.55
N ALA A 54 -19.11 37.69 41.31
CA ALA A 54 -17.92 38.38 40.82
C ALA A 54 -16.94 38.54 42.00
N LYS A 55 -16.20 37.47 42.31
CA LYS A 55 -14.92 37.60 43.00
C LYS A 55 -13.91 38.01 41.94
N ASN A 56 -13.39 39.22 42.08
CA ASN A 56 -12.26 39.71 41.28
C ASN A 56 -11.03 38.90 41.69
N ASP A 57 -10.96 37.65 41.23
CA ASP A 57 -9.75 36.86 41.32
C ASP A 57 -8.86 37.38 40.20
N ALA A 58 -8.08 38.40 40.51
CA ALA A 58 -6.97 38.85 39.69
C ALA A 58 -6.00 37.67 39.56
N LEU A 59 -6.24 36.80 38.57
CA LEU A 59 -5.33 35.72 38.20
C LEU A 59 -4.04 36.43 37.79
N SER A 60 -3.03 36.37 38.66
CA SER A 60 -1.80 37.11 38.42
C SER A 60 -1.21 36.63 37.09
N SER A 61 -0.56 37.52 36.35
CA SER A 61 0.06 37.18 35.06
C SER A 61 0.95 35.93 35.16
N SER A 62 1.57 35.71 36.33
CA SER A 62 2.39 34.53 36.62
C SER A 62 1.59 33.24 36.87
N GLN A 63 0.37 33.30 37.39
CA GLN A 63 -0.51 32.12 37.49
C GLN A 63 -1.03 31.66 36.13
N VAL A 64 -1.32 32.59 35.22
CA VAL A 64 -1.72 32.26 33.84
C VAL A 64 -0.59 31.55 33.10
N GLU A 65 0.65 32.06 33.23
CA GLU A 65 1.82 31.47 32.59
C GLU A 65 2.11 30.05 33.08
N HIS A 66 1.94 29.78 34.37
CA HIS A 66 2.18 28.46 34.95
C HIS A 66 1.18 27.42 34.46
N VAL A 67 -0.11 27.78 34.37
CA VAL A 67 -1.16 26.91 33.81
C VAL A 67 -0.90 26.63 32.33
N LEU A 68 -0.43 27.62 31.57
CA LEU A 68 -0.05 27.44 30.16
C LEU A 68 1.18 26.55 29.98
N MET A 69 2.15 26.57 30.90
CA MET A 69 3.29 25.65 30.87
C MET A 69 2.85 24.21 31.17
N GLU A 70 1.99 24.01 32.17
CA GLU A 70 1.50 22.68 32.53
C GLU A 70 0.59 22.07 31.44
N MET A 71 -0.23 22.90 30.77
CA MET A 71 -1.01 22.47 29.59
C MET A 71 -0.10 22.07 28.43
N ARG A 72 0.99 22.81 28.19
CA ARG A 72 1.97 22.47 27.16
C ARG A 72 2.68 21.15 27.43
N GLU A 73 3.00 20.86 28.69
CA GLU A 73 3.60 19.58 29.08
C GLU A 73 2.64 18.39 28.90
N LYS A 74 1.34 18.59 29.15
CA LYS A 74 0.30 17.56 28.96
C LYS A 74 -0.01 17.27 27.49
N ASP A 75 0.13 18.28 26.62
CA ASP A 75 -0.09 18.16 25.17
C ASP A 75 1.16 17.72 24.39
N MET A 76 2.29 17.46 25.08
CA MET A 76 3.49 16.92 24.44
C MET A 76 3.23 15.50 23.90
N PRO A 77 3.75 15.17 22.71
CA PRO A 77 3.60 13.84 22.15
C PRO A 77 4.32 12.81 23.01
N ILE A 78 3.62 11.72 23.32
CA ILE A 78 4.14 10.60 24.10
C ILE A 78 4.79 9.60 23.13
N ASP A 79 5.94 9.03 23.52
CA ASP A 79 6.55 7.93 22.77
C ASP A 79 5.80 6.62 23.04
N MET A 80 5.01 6.18 22.05
CA MET A 80 4.23 4.95 22.08
C MET A 80 4.28 4.26 20.73
N SER A 81 4.11 2.93 20.69
CA SER A 81 3.91 2.20 19.43
C SER A 81 2.67 2.73 18.71
N ASN A 82 2.72 2.84 17.38
CA ASN A 82 1.64 3.40 16.57
C ASN A 82 0.29 2.67 16.80
N PRO A 83 -0.72 3.30 17.44
CA PRO A 83 -2.00 2.67 17.71
C PRO A 83 -2.87 2.49 16.46
N TYR A 84 -2.55 3.18 15.36
CA TYR A 84 -3.28 3.10 14.08
C TYR A 84 -2.63 2.13 13.08
N GLU A 85 -1.65 1.33 13.51
CA GLU A 85 -1.02 0.33 12.64
C GLU A 85 -2.01 -0.81 12.32
N ARG A 86 -2.33 -0.96 11.03
CA ARG A 86 -3.19 -2.05 10.55
C ARG A 86 -2.42 -3.38 10.57
N GLU A 87 -3.13 -4.46 10.88
CA GLU A 87 -2.55 -5.80 10.83
C GLU A 87 -1.99 -6.13 9.44
N LYS A 88 -0.85 -6.84 9.44
CA LYS A 88 -0.18 -7.25 8.22
C LYS A 88 -1.03 -8.27 7.46
N ILE A 89 -1.34 -7.95 6.21
CA ILE A 89 -2.09 -8.84 5.31
C ILE A 89 -1.25 -10.09 5.02
N ARG A 90 -1.83 -11.27 5.28
CA ARG A 90 -1.22 -12.58 4.98
C ARG A 90 -1.81 -13.16 3.71
N CYS A 91 -1.02 -13.98 3.00
CA CYS A 91 -1.55 -14.72 1.84
C CYS A 91 -2.45 -15.89 2.29
N ILE A 92 -3.25 -16.42 1.36
CA ILE A 92 -4.24 -17.48 1.61
C ILE A 92 -3.58 -18.74 2.22
N LEU A 93 -2.46 -19.18 1.65
CA LEU A 93 -1.75 -20.39 2.13
C LEU A 93 -1.20 -20.21 3.54
N CYS A 94 -0.62 -19.04 3.86
CA CYS A 94 -0.11 -18.75 5.20
C CYS A 94 -1.23 -18.48 6.22
N LYS A 95 -2.41 -18.01 5.78
CA LYS A 95 -3.56 -17.81 6.67
C LYS A 95 -4.12 -19.14 7.16
N TYR A 96 -4.18 -20.13 6.27
CA TYR A 96 -4.72 -21.46 6.57
C TYR A 96 -3.64 -22.51 6.91
N ASN A 97 -2.36 -22.13 6.91
CA ASN A 97 -1.21 -23.03 7.15
C ASN A 97 -1.22 -24.30 6.28
N ILE A 98 -1.63 -24.16 5.02
CA ILE A 98 -1.71 -25.27 4.05
C ILE A 98 -0.32 -25.51 3.48
N ARG A 99 0.15 -26.76 3.53
CA ARG A 99 1.38 -27.19 2.85
C ARG A 99 1.07 -27.60 1.41
N LEU A 100 1.93 -27.18 0.49
CA LEU A 100 1.82 -27.53 -0.93
C LEU A 100 2.53 -28.86 -1.17
N ASP A 101 1.82 -29.82 -1.79
CA ASP A 101 2.35 -31.10 -2.20
C ASP A 101 2.04 -31.33 -3.68
N TYR A 102 3.02 -31.83 -4.46
CA TYR A 102 2.82 -32.18 -5.88
C TYR A 102 1.73 -33.24 -6.13
N LYS A 103 1.37 -34.03 -5.12
CA LYS A 103 0.30 -35.04 -5.24
C LYS A 103 -1.09 -34.40 -5.19
N ASN A 104 -1.22 -33.21 -4.61
CA ASN A 104 -2.49 -32.53 -4.41
C ASN A 104 -2.88 -31.72 -5.66
N VAL A 105 -3.20 -32.45 -6.73
CA VAL A 105 -3.53 -31.90 -8.05
C VAL A 105 -4.66 -30.88 -7.99
N ARG A 106 -5.71 -31.18 -7.21
CA ARG A 106 -6.89 -30.31 -7.10
C ARG A 106 -6.51 -28.90 -6.64
N LEU A 107 -5.67 -28.78 -5.61
CA LEU A 107 -5.22 -27.49 -5.10
C LEU A 107 -4.32 -26.78 -6.10
N LEU A 108 -3.32 -27.48 -6.65
CA LEU A 108 -2.37 -26.90 -7.60
C LEU A 108 -3.05 -26.42 -8.89
N SER A 109 -4.06 -27.15 -9.37
CA SER A 109 -4.83 -26.81 -10.56
C SER A 109 -5.57 -25.46 -10.44
N GLN A 110 -5.85 -24.97 -9.23
CA GLN A 110 -6.50 -23.67 -9.02
C GLN A 110 -5.56 -22.49 -9.32
N PHE A 111 -4.26 -22.71 -9.26
CA PHE A 111 -3.24 -21.70 -9.56
C PHE A 111 -2.78 -21.71 -11.01
N ILE A 112 -3.37 -22.55 -11.85
CA ILE A 112 -3.03 -22.73 -13.26
C ILE A 112 -4.15 -22.15 -14.14
N SER A 113 -3.75 -21.47 -15.21
CA SER A 113 -4.65 -20.99 -16.24
C SER A 113 -5.32 -22.15 -16.99
N PRO A 114 -6.66 -22.16 -17.13
CA PRO A 114 -7.37 -23.28 -17.74
C PRO A 114 -7.01 -23.50 -19.21
N TYR A 115 -6.72 -22.42 -19.94
CA TYR A 115 -6.50 -22.45 -21.39
C TYR A 115 -5.03 -22.57 -21.78
N THR A 116 -4.11 -22.14 -20.93
CA THR A 116 -2.68 -22.08 -21.26
C THR A 116 -1.82 -23.03 -20.44
N GLY A 117 -2.35 -23.61 -19.35
CA GLY A 117 -1.58 -24.48 -18.46
C GLY A 117 -0.48 -23.75 -17.68
N LYS A 118 -0.38 -22.43 -17.84
CA LYS A 118 0.62 -21.60 -17.16
C LYS A 118 0.18 -21.29 -15.73
N VAL A 119 1.14 -21.32 -14.81
CA VAL A 119 0.93 -20.88 -13.43
C VAL A 119 0.70 -19.37 -13.40
N TYR A 120 -0.33 -18.93 -12.67
CA TYR A 120 -0.61 -17.51 -12.49
C TYR A 120 0.50 -16.80 -11.71
N GLY A 121 0.81 -15.57 -12.14
CA GLY A 121 1.79 -14.72 -11.49
C GLY A 121 1.33 -14.19 -10.13
N ARG A 122 2.31 -13.75 -9.32
CA ARG A 122 2.09 -13.16 -7.99
C ARG A 122 1.13 -11.95 -7.98
N ASN A 123 1.09 -11.19 -9.07
CA ASN A 123 0.21 -10.04 -9.25
C ASN A 123 -1.29 -10.42 -9.26
N ILE A 124 -1.61 -11.68 -9.63
CA ILE A 124 -2.95 -12.24 -9.59
C ILE A 124 -3.17 -12.99 -8.27
N THR A 125 -2.31 -13.96 -7.95
CA THR A 125 -2.51 -14.90 -6.82
C THR A 125 -2.35 -14.25 -5.44
N ARG A 126 -1.66 -13.10 -5.36
CA ARG A 126 -1.36 -12.40 -4.10
C ARG A 126 -0.64 -13.28 -3.06
N LEU A 127 0.10 -14.31 -3.51
CA LEU A 127 0.93 -15.12 -2.63
C LEU A 127 2.21 -14.39 -2.18
N CYS A 128 2.73 -14.81 -1.03
CA CYS A 128 4.06 -14.42 -0.59
C CYS A 128 5.12 -14.98 -1.57
N ARG A 129 6.28 -14.32 -1.69
CA ARG A 129 7.35 -14.77 -2.62
C ARG A 129 7.81 -16.20 -2.33
N LYS A 130 7.90 -16.58 -1.06
CA LYS A 130 8.26 -17.93 -0.62
C LYS A 130 7.27 -18.98 -1.14
N GLN A 131 5.99 -18.77 -0.84
CA GLN A 131 4.90 -19.65 -1.22
C GLN A 131 4.73 -19.75 -2.74
N GLN A 132 4.91 -18.64 -3.47
CA GLN A 132 4.87 -18.64 -4.94
C GLN A 132 5.99 -19.53 -5.52
N GLY A 133 7.23 -19.42 -5.00
CA GLY A 133 8.34 -20.25 -5.46
C GLY A 133 8.20 -21.73 -5.08
N GLU A 134 7.59 -22.04 -3.93
CA GLU A 134 7.23 -23.42 -3.56
C GLU A 134 6.16 -23.98 -4.50
N LEU A 135 5.15 -23.18 -4.83
CA LEU A 135 4.08 -23.55 -5.74
C LEU A 135 4.59 -23.89 -7.14
N GLU A 136 5.46 -23.05 -7.72
CA GLU A 136 6.04 -23.30 -9.04
C GLU A 136 6.85 -24.61 -9.05
N LYS A 137 7.59 -24.91 -7.98
CA LYS A 137 8.32 -26.17 -7.82
C LYS A 137 7.40 -27.37 -7.73
N GLU A 138 6.35 -27.31 -6.92
CA GLU A 138 5.41 -28.43 -6.77
C GLU A 138 4.57 -28.66 -8.04
N VAL A 139 4.16 -27.61 -8.75
CA VAL A 139 3.53 -27.75 -10.07
C VAL A 139 4.49 -28.43 -11.05
N GLN A 140 5.75 -27.99 -11.10
CA GLN A 140 6.75 -28.61 -11.99
C GLN A 140 6.99 -30.09 -11.65
N LYS A 141 7.06 -30.44 -10.36
CA LYS A 141 7.15 -31.84 -9.90
C LYS A 141 5.92 -32.64 -10.29
N SER A 142 4.72 -32.06 -10.17
CA SER A 142 3.45 -32.70 -10.53
C SER A 142 3.39 -33.00 -12.02
N ILE A 143 3.82 -32.05 -12.85
CA ILE A 143 3.92 -32.21 -14.30
C ILE A 143 4.91 -33.31 -14.64
N ALA A 144 6.11 -33.29 -14.04
CA ALA A 144 7.12 -34.32 -14.28
C ALA A 144 6.66 -35.73 -13.87
N ALA A 145 5.84 -35.83 -12.81
CA ALA A 145 5.24 -37.08 -12.35
C ALA A 145 3.97 -37.49 -13.12
N GLY A 146 3.49 -36.67 -14.06
CA GLY A 146 2.30 -36.96 -14.87
C GLY A 146 0.95 -36.73 -14.16
N TYR A 147 0.94 -36.03 -13.02
CA TYR A 147 -0.31 -35.71 -12.29
C TYR A 147 -1.05 -34.50 -12.87
N ILE A 148 -0.33 -33.55 -13.48
CA ILE A 148 -0.89 -32.32 -14.08
C ILE A 148 -0.52 -32.28 -15.57
N ALA A 149 -1.50 -31.95 -16.41
CA ALA A 149 -1.28 -31.74 -17.83
C ALA A 149 -0.56 -30.39 -18.09
N VAL A 150 0.33 -30.38 -19.10
CA VAL A 150 1.19 -29.23 -19.41
C VAL A 150 0.44 -28.08 -20.07
N MET A 151 -0.47 -28.39 -20.99
CA MET A 151 -1.06 -27.40 -21.90
C MET A 151 -2.42 -26.89 -21.44
N LEU A 152 -3.28 -27.78 -20.96
CA LEU A 152 -4.66 -27.51 -20.60
C LEU A 152 -4.92 -28.04 -19.19
N LYS A 153 -5.81 -27.38 -18.48
CA LYS A 153 -6.28 -27.86 -17.18
C LYS A 153 -7.26 -29.02 -17.38
N ASP A 154 -7.20 -30.00 -16.47
CA ASP A 154 -8.14 -31.12 -16.45
C ASP A 154 -9.59 -30.64 -16.26
N VAL A 155 -10.50 -31.24 -17.04
CA VAL A 155 -11.93 -30.92 -17.11
C VAL A 155 -12.59 -31.12 -15.74
N GLY A 156 -12.13 -32.10 -14.96
CA GLY A 156 -12.63 -32.36 -13.61
C GLY A 156 -12.47 -31.16 -12.66
N PHE A 157 -11.42 -30.36 -12.84
CA PHE A 157 -11.10 -29.22 -11.96
C PHE A 157 -11.55 -27.86 -12.51
N LEU A 158 -12.22 -27.80 -13.66
CA LEU A 158 -12.69 -26.52 -14.24
C LEU A 158 -13.82 -25.88 -13.42
N LYS A 159 -14.61 -26.70 -12.71
CA LYS A 159 -15.76 -26.27 -11.90
C LYS A 159 -15.41 -25.91 -10.46
N ASP A 160 -14.13 -26.01 -10.07
CA ASP A 160 -13.71 -25.63 -8.73
C ASP A 160 -13.89 -24.12 -8.49
N PRO A 161 -14.19 -23.69 -7.25
CA PRO A 161 -14.34 -22.28 -6.93
C PRO A 161 -13.04 -21.52 -7.24
N LYS A 162 -13.16 -20.39 -7.94
CA LYS A 162 -12.00 -19.56 -8.30
C LYS A 162 -11.54 -18.76 -7.08
N LEU A 163 -10.28 -18.95 -6.70
CA LEU A 163 -9.65 -18.17 -5.63
C LEU A 163 -9.27 -16.74 -6.08
N PHE A 164 -9.09 -16.54 -7.38
CA PHE A 164 -8.56 -15.30 -7.96
C PHE A 164 -9.26 -14.95 -9.26
N ASP A 165 -9.35 -13.66 -9.53
CA ASP A 165 -9.82 -13.12 -10.80
C ASP A 165 -8.62 -12.72 -11.66
N PRO A 166 -8.31 -13.46 -12.74
CA PRO A 166 -7.17 -13.13 -13.62
C PRO A 166 -7.38 -11.81 -14.36
N ASN A 167 -8.62 -11.36 -14.53
CA ASN A 167 -8.96 -10.14 -15.26
C ASN A 167 -8.69 -8.85 -14.46
N ASN A 168 -8.47 -8.95 -13.13
CA ASN A 168 -8.22 -7.78 -12.27
C ASN A 168 -6.93 -7.94 -11.45
N PRO A 169 -5.75 -7.96 -12.10
CA PRO A 169 -4.48 -8.09 -11.40
C PRO A 169 -4.03 -6.74 -10.81
N VAL A 170 -3.24 -6.78 -9.73
CA VAL A 170 -2.71 -5.56 -9.06
C VAL A 170 -1.78 -4.77 -9.97
N ARG A 171 -1.09 -5.47 -10.88
CA ARG A 171 -0.24 -4.92 -11.93
C ARG A 171 -0.55 -5.67 -13.21
N PRO A 172 -0.56 -5.02 -14.39
CA PRO A 172 -0.78 -5.73 -15.64
C PRO A 172 0.30 -6.79 -15.85
N HIS A 173 -0.10 -7.92 -16.43
CA HIS A 173 0.83 -8.95 -16.94
C HIS A 173 0.88 -8.89 -18.47
N ASN A 174 1.90 -9.49 -19.05
CA ASN A 174 2.22 -9.36 -20.48
C ASN A 174 1.37 -10.23 -21.43
N TYR A 175 0.49 -11.08 -20.91
CA TYR A 175 -0.28 -12.07 -21.70
C TYR A 175 -1.74 -12.12 -21.30
#